data_AF-A0A7X3UG75-F1
#
_entry.id   AF-A0A7X3UG75-F1
#
_cell.length_a   1.000
_cell.length_b   1.000
_cell.length_c   1.000
_cell.angle_alpha   90.00
_cell.angle_beta   90.00
_cell.angle_gamma   90.00
#
_symmetry.space_group_name_H-M   'P 1'
#
loop_
_entity.id
_entity.type
_entity.pdbx_description
1 polymer ?
#
loop_
_entity_poly.entity_id
_entity_poly.type
_entity_poly.pdbx_seq_one_letter_code
_entity_poly.pdbx_strand_id
1 'polypeptide(L)'
;MMNPLCLEHCLTETEKQQFEENGFFAVEDAIPQEMVEKLIAAVDRVGAEHLGKDELPIDARFNLLDFVGRDESFIELLDWHTTFPKVWGILGWNIKLYH
;
A
#
# COMPACT_ATOMS: atom_id res chain seq x y z
N MET A 1 -7.08 -10.60 10.22
CA MET A 1 -7.98 -10.15 11.31
C MET A 1 -7.62 -8.71 11.59
N MET A 2 -8.59 -7.79 11.64
CA MET A 2 -8.30 -6.36 11.74
C MET A 2 -7.55 -6.02 13.04
N ASN A 3 -6.40 -5.37 12.92
CA ASN A 3 -5.57 -4.97 14.04
C ASN A 3 -6.27 -3.81 14.81
N PRO A 4 -6.55 -3.92 16.11
CA PRO A 4 -7.21 -2.86 16.89
C PRO A 4 -6.52 -1.49 16.84
N LEU A 5 -5.21 -1.43 16.56
CA LEU A 5 -4.46 -0.19 16.34
C LEU A 5 -5.04 0.66 15.20
N CYS A 6 -5.80 0.06 14.30
CA CYS A 6 -6.47 0.76 13.21
C CYS A 6 -7.38 1.91 13.72
N LEU A 7 -7.91 1.81 14.94
CA LEU A 7 -8.74 2.85 15.54
C LEU A 7 -7.94 4.09 15.97
N GLU A 8 -6.64 3.93 16.25
CA GLU A 8 -5.74 5.02 16.62
C GLU A 8 -5.32 5.86 15.40
N HIS A 9 -5.49 5.33 14.20
CA HIS A 9 -5.09 5.97 12.95
C HIS A 9 -6.28 6.36 12.05
N CYS A 10 -7.49 6.39 12.60
CA CYS A 10 -8.67 6.91 11.91
C CYS A 10 -8.42 8.30 11.33
N LEU A 11 -9.11 8.60 10.22
CA LEU A 11 -9.06 9.91 9.56
C LEU A 11 -9.38 11.03 10.55
N THR A 12 -8.48 12.00 10.69
CA THR A 12 -8.71 13.21 11.50
C THR A 12 -9.48 14.26 10.70
N GLU A 13 -10.10 15.22 11.40
CA GLU A 13 -10.81 16.32 10.72
C GLU A 13 -9.86 17.18 9.87
N THR A 14 -8.62 17.40 10.34
CA THR A 14 -7.60 18.12 9.59
C THR A 14 -7.18 17.39 8.32
N GLU A 15 -6.94 16.07 8.38
CA GLU A 15 -6.62 15.27 7.18
C GLU A 15 -7.80 15.23 6.21
N LYS A 16 -9.04 15.13 6.73
CA LYS A 16 -10.25 15.18 5.92
C LYS A 16 -10.36 16.52 5.19
N GLN A 17 -10.16 17.63 5.89
CA GLN A 17 -10.17 18.96 5.28
C GLN A 17 -9.07 19.09 4.22
N GLN A 18 -7.84 18.62 4.50
CA GLN A 18 -6.75 18.63 3.52
C GLN A 18 -7.10 17.82 2.26
N PHE A 19 -7.72 16.65 2.42
CA PHE A 19 -8.18 15.83 1.31
C PHE A 19 -9.27 16.53 0.49
N GLU A 20 -10.27 17.11 1.15
CA GLU A 20 -11.37 17.82 0.49
C GLU A 20 -10.90 19.05 -0.28
N GLU A 21 -9.90 19.77 0.24
CA GLU A 21 -9.34 20.98 -0.38
C GLU A 21 -8.35 20.65 -1.52
N ASN A 22 -7.47 19.66 -1.34
CA ASN A 22 -6.34 19.42 -2.24
C ASN A 22 -6.50 18.17 -3.12
N GLY A 23 -7.46 17.30 -2.81
CA GLY A 23 -7.63 15.98 -3.42
C GLY A 23 -6.64 14.91 -2.93
N PHE A 24 -5.75 15.26 -1.99
CA PHE A 24 -4.79 14.34 -1.38
C PHE A 24 -4.28 14.89 -0.02
N PHE A 25 -3.64 14.03 0.76
CA PHE A 25 -2.72 14.40 1.84
C PHE A 25 -1.65 13.31 1.98
N ALA A 26 -0.52 13.65 2.61
CA ALA A 26 0.56 12.71 2.86
C ALA A 26 0.42 12.05 4.24
N VAL A 27 0.68 10.75 4.31
CA VAL A 27 0.84 10.02 5.57
C VAL A 27 2.34 9.75 5.73
N GLU A 28 3.00 10.58 6.53
CA GLU A 28 4.41 10.39 6.85
C GLU A 28 4.61 9.12 7.69
N ASP A 29 5.75 8.45 7.50
CA ASP A 29 6.12 7.23 8.23
C ASP A 29 5.05 6.13 8.22
N ALA A 30 4.30 6.02 7.11
CA ALA A 30 3.17 5.11 7.00
C ALA A 30 3.53 3.65 7.28
N ILE A 31 4.72 3.21 6.86
CA ILE A 31 5.23 1.85 7.08
C ILE A 31 6.63 1.91 7.69
N PRO A 32 7.00 0.95 8.56
CA PRO A 32 8.35 0.90 9.11
C PRO A 32 9.37 0.53 8.02
N GLN A 33 10.63 0.92 8.23
CA GLN A 33 11.73 0.65 7.31
C GLN A 33 11.88 -0.85 6.98
N GLU A 34 11.65 -1.75 7.94
CA GLU A 34 11.66 -3.20 7.70
C GLU A 34 10.62 -3.65 6.66
N MET A 35 9.42 -3.03 6.69
CA MET A 35 8.38 -3.32 5.70
C MET A 35 8.76 -2.78 4.32
N VAL A 36 9.40 -1.61 4.25
CA VAL A 36 9.95 -1.06 3.00
C VAL A 36 10.93 -2.04 2.37
N GLU A 37 11.88 -2.55 3.16
CA GLU A 37 12.89 -3.52 2.70
C GLU A 37 12.27 -4.83 2.22
N LYS A 38 11.29 -5.35 2.98
CA LYS A 38 10.51 -6.55 2.60
C LYS A 38 9.81 -6.36 1.24
N LEU A 39 9.18 -5.21 1.03
CA LEU A 39 8.46 -4.89 -0.20
C LEU A 39 9.39 -4.72 -1.39
N ILE A 40 10.56 -4.08 -1.20
CA ILE A 40 11.55 -3.93 -2.27
C ILE A 40 12.00 -5.31 -2.76
N ALA A 41 12.36 -6.21 -1.83
CA ALA A 41 12.76 -7.58 -2.19
C ALA A 41 11.64 -8.35 -2.92
N ALA A 42 10.37 -8.16 -2.50
CA ALA A 42 9.22 -8.76 -3.18
C ALA A 42 9.03 -8.20 -4.60
N VAL A 43 9.17 -6.88 -4.80
CA VAL A 43 9.09 -6.22 -6.12
C VAL A 43 10.20 -6.72 -7.05
N ASP A 44 11.44 -6.83 -6.55
CA ASP A 44 12.57 -7.32 -7.34
C ASP A 44 12.33 -8.75 -7.83
N ARG A 45 11.89 -9.64 -6.92
CA ARG A 45 11.58 -11.03 -7.24
C ARG A 45 10.43 -11.13 -8.26
N VAL A 46 9.31 -10.47 -8.00
CA VAL A 46 8.12 -10.52 -8.88
C VAL A 46 8.43 -9.87 -10.24
N GLY A 47 9.25 -8.83 -10.27
CA GLY A 47 9.69 -8.18 -11.50
C GLY A 47 10.61 -9.08 -12.33
N ALA A 48 11.59 -9.74 -11.71
CA ALA A 48 12.47 -10.70 -12.38
C ALA A 48 11.65 -11.84 -13.00
N GLU A 49 10.73 -12.43 -12.23
CA GLU A 49 9.80 -13.46 -12.70
C GLU A 49 8.96 -12.96 -13.89
N HIS A 50 8.42 -11.75 -13.81
CA HIS A 50 7.61 -11.15 -14.87
C HIS A 50 8.39 -10.95 -16.17
N LEU A 51 9.66 -10.57 -16.08
CA LEU A 51 10.55 -10.36 -17.24
C LEU A 51 11.22 -11.66 -17.74
N GLY A 52 10.99 -12.79 -17.07
CA GLY A 52 11.63 -14.06 -17.39
C GLY A 52 13.15 -14.02 -17.17
N LYS A 53 13.57 -13.38 -16.07
CA LYS A 53 14.97 -13.22 -15.67
C LYS A 53 15.22 -13.89 -14.33
N ASP A 54 16.46 -14.28 -14.08
CA ASP A 54 16.87 -14.83 -12.79
C ASP A 54 16.93 -13.73 -11.71
N GLU A 55 17.28 -12.49 -12.11
CA GLU A 55 17.34 -11.31 -11.26
C GLU A 55 16.80 -10.08 -12.00
N LEU A 56 16.30 -9.09 -11.27
CA LEU A 56 15.78 -7.86 -11.85
C LEU A 56 16.94 -6.95 -12.28
N PRO A 57 17.05 -6.56 -13.58
CA PRO A 57 18.07 -5.62 -14.01
C PRO A 57 17.91 -4.25 -13.33
N ILE A 58 19.02 -3.59 -13.02
CA ILE A 58 19.04 -2.29 -12.30
C ILE A 58 18.30 -1.16 -13.04
N ASP A 59 18.21 -1.25 -14.37
CA ASP A 59 17.54 -0.28 -15.24
C ASP A 59 16.20 -0.80 -15.79
N ALA A 60 15.71 -1.93 -15.26
CA ALA A 60 14.47 -2.54 -15.69
C ALA A 60 13.28 -1.60 -15.51
N ARG A 61 12.37 -1.63 -16.48
CA ARG A 61 11.09 -0.93 -16.44
C ARG A 61 10.00 -1.89 -16.85
N PHE A 62 8.99 -2.04 -16.00
CA PHE A 62 7.86 -2.91 -16.25
C PHE A 62 6.61 -2.34 -15.59
N ASN A 63 5.46 -2.80 -16.07
CA ASN A 63 4.16 -2.56 -15.44
C ASN A 63 3.46 -3.92 -15.36
N LEU A 64 3.14 -4.33 -14.13
CA LEU A 64 2.41 -5.55 -13.84
C LEU A 64 1.08 -5.18 -13.16
N LEU A 65 -0.02 -5.40 -13.88
CA LEU A 65 -1.38 -5.24 -13.35
C LEU A 65 -1.75 -6.41 -12.44
N ASP A 66 -2.68 -6.21 -11.50
CA ASP A 66 -3.19 -7.22 -10.58
C ASP A 66 -2.06 -7.91 -9.77
N PHE A 67 -1.01 -7.15 -9.41
CA PHE A 67 0.19 -7.70 -8.77
C PHE A 67 0.00 -8.05 -7.29
N VAL A 68 -1.10 -7.61 -6.66
CA VAL A 68 -1.31 -7.77 -5.22
C VAL A 68 -1.23 -9.22 -4.75
N GLY A 69 -1.63 -10.18 -5.59
CA GLY A 69 -1.63 -11.61 -5.26
C GLY A 69 -0.30 -12.31 -5.52
N ARG A 70 0.75 -11.59 -5.94
CA ARG A 70 2.06 -12.15 -6.33
C ARG A 70 3.00 -12.36 -5.14
N ASP A 71 2.75 -11.67 -4.03
CA ASP A 71 3.45 -11.81 -2.75
C ASP A 71 2.49 -11.45 -1.61
N GLU A 72 2.55 -12.19 -0.50
CA GLU A 72 1.75 -11.91 0.70
C GLU A 72 2.03 -10.52 1.28
N SER A 73 3.24 -9.98 1.10
CA SER A 73 3.60 -8.63 1.58
C SER A 73 2.75 -7.53 0.93
N PHE A 74 2.29 -7.72 -0.31
CA PHE A 74 1.42 -6.75 -0.97
C PHE A 74 -0.01 -6.82 -0.45
N ILE A 75 -0.46 -8.02 -0.06
CA ILE A 75 -1.76 -8.22 0.59
C ILE A 75 -1.76 -7.57 1.98
N GLU A 76 -0.67 -7.69 2.72
CA GLU A 76 -0.48 -7.08 4.05
C GLU A 76 -0.64 -5.55 4.03
N LEU A 77 -0.36 -4.90 2.89
CA LEU A 77 -0.55 -3.45 2.74
C LEU A 77 -2.02 -3.03 2.59
N LEU A 78 -2.91 -3.93 2.16
CA LEU A 78 -4.30 -3.58 1.85
C LEU A 78 -5.08 -3.10 3.07
N ASP A 79 -4.80 -3.66 4.23
CA ASP A 79 -5.43 -3.31 5.50
C ASP A 79 -4.42 -2.72 6.49
N TRP A 80 -3.35 -2.09 5.98
CA TRP A 80 -2.30 -1.54 6.82
C TRP A 80 -2.84 -0.49 7.80
N HIS A 81 -2.55 -0.69 9.08
CA HIS A 81 -3.21 0.00 10.18
C HIS A 81 -3.07 1.53 10.18
N THR A 82 -2.01 2.09 9.59
CA THR A 82 -1.80 3.55 9.55
C THR A 82 -2.51 4.23 8.36
N THR A 83 -2.88 3.49 7.32
CA THR A 83 -3.41 4.05 6.06
C THR A 83 -4.85 3.61 5.79
N PHE A 84 -5.17 2.33 5.97
CA PHE A 84 -6.50 1.79 5.64
C PHE A 84 -7.65 2.47 6.41
N PRO A 85 -7.52 2.80 7.71
CA PRO A 85 -8.54 3.54 8.45
C PRO A 85 -8.78 4.97 7.94
N LYS A 86 -7.82 5.51 7.19
CA LYS A 86 -8.01 6.80 6.52
C LYS A 86 -8.81 6.60 5.24
N VAL A 87 -8.54 5.55 4.48
CA VAL A 87 -9.28 5.18 3.26
C VAL A 87 -10.77 4.92 3.56
N TRP A 88 -11.11 4.13 4.58
CA TRP A 88 -12.52 3.93 4.96
C TRP A 88 -13.22 5.20 5.44
N GLY A 89 -12.44 6.19 5.91
CA GLY A 89 -12.95 7.42 6.48
C GLY A 89 -13.39 8.36 5.37
N ILE A 90 -12.74 8.23 4.22
CA ILE A 90 -12.99 8.98 3.00
C ILE A 90 -14.07 8.28 2.17
N LEU A 91 -13.91 6.97 1.92
CA LEU A 91 -14.74 6.21 0.96
C LEU A 91 -15.95 5.51 1.59
N GLY A 92 -16.01 5.42 2.91
CA GLY A 92 -17.02 4.64 3.64
C GLY A 92 -16.69 3.15 3.73
N TRP A 93 -17.69 2.35 4.10
CA TRP A 93 -17.50 0.94 4.50
C TRP A 93 -17.47 -0.07 3.35
N ASN A 94 -17.96 0.28 2.16
CA ASN A 94 -18.09 -0.64 1.03
C ASN A 94 -16.97 -0.41 0.00
N ILE A 95 -15.76 -0.81 0.36
CA ILE A 95 -14.55 -0.63 -0.45
C ILE A 95 -14.23 -1.95 -1.16
N LYS A 96 -13.80 -1.84 -2.42
CA LYS A 96 -13.30 -2.97 -3.22
C LYS A 96 -11.93 -2.62 -3.78
N LEU A 97 -11.00 -3.56 -3.70
CA LEU A 97 -9.75 -3.47 -4.44
C LEU A 97 -10.02 -3.50 -5.94
N TYR A 98 -9.43 -2.55 -6.66
CA TYR A 98 -9.52 -2.45 -8.11
C TYR A 98 -8.11 -2.27 -8.67
N HIS A 99 -7.73 -3.18 -9.57
CA HIS A 99 -6.38 -3.43 -10.11
C HIS A 99 -5.43 -4.24 -9.23
#